data_AF-A0A9E2YHA1-F1
#
_entry.id   AF-A0A9E2YHA1-F1
#
_cell.length_a   1.000
_cell.length_b   1.000
_cell.length_c   1.000
_cell.angle_alpha   90.00
_cell.angle_beta   90.00
_cell.angle_gamma   90.00
#
_symmetry.space_group_name_H-M   'P 1'
#
loop_
_entity.id
_entity.type
_entity.pdbx_description
1 polymer ?
#
loop_
_entity_poly.entity_id
_entity_poly.type
_entity_poly.pdbx_seq_one_letter_code
_entity_poly.pdbx_strand_id
1 'polypeptide(L)'
;TIGAETTIADLLEQLQTAYTNTLDHQHLALNEIHRVTGHDQLFDTMFVYENYPIDTAGLSGIDELTINGFSNREYNHYPLSVQAVPGHEIGLRVEFDHDVFAAAQIEKLVERFRRVLVAMTADVEEQS
;
A
#
# COMPACT_ATOMS: atom_id res chain seq x y z
N THR A 1 0.12 13.27 16.14
CA THR A 1 0.17 14.27 15.05
C THR A 1 1.57 14.26 14.49
N ILE A 2 1.71 14.02 13.18
CA ILE A 2 3.02 14.00 12.52
C ILE A 2 3.46 15.46 12.31
N GLY A 3 4.64 15.81 12.81
CA GLY A 3 5.24 17.15 12.68
C GLY A 3 6.66 17.07 12.13
N ALA A 4 7.28 18.23 11.89
CA ALA A 4 8.64 18.31 11.33
C ALA A 4 9.71 17.65 12.21
N GLU A 5 9.47 17.57 13.52
CA GLU A 5 10.38 16.95 14.51
C GLU A 5 10.09 15.47 14.76
N THR A 6 9.07 14.88 14.11
CA THR A 6 8.73 13.47 14.28
C THR A 6 9.78 12.62 13.59
N THR A 7 10.49 11.78 14.35
CA THR A 7 11.49 10.87 13.78
C THR A 7 10.83 9.72 13.01
N ILE A 8 11.60 9.02 12.19
CA ILE A 8 11.10 7.82 11.50
C ILE A 8 10.68 6.74 12.51
N ALA A 9 11.40 6.58 13.62
CA ALA A 9 11.04 5.66 14.69
C ALA A 9 9.69 6.04 15.32
N ASP A 10 9.48 7.31 15.66
CA ASP A 10 8.21 7.80 16.23
C ASP A 10 7.03 7.60 15.27
N LEU A 11 7.28 7.76 13.96
CA LEU A 11 6.26 7.55 12.93
C LEU A 11 5.88 6.07 12.84
N LEU A 12 6.87 5.16 12.83
CA LEU A 12 6.64 3.72 12.79
C LEU A 12 5.92 3.23 14.05
N GLU A 13 6.28 3.74 15.23
CA GLU A 13 5.59 3.42 16.48
C GLU A 13 4.14 3.90 16.47
N GLN A 14 3.89 5.13 15.99
CA GLN A 14 2.53 5.65 15.82
C GLN A 14 1.71 4.80 14.85
N LEU A 15 2.31 4.39 13.72
CA LEU A 15 1.66 3.54 12.73
C LEU A 15 1.33 2.15 13.30
N GLN A 16 2.28 1.51 13.99
CA GLN A 16 2.09 0.21 14.62
C GLN A 16 1.00 0.28 15.71
N THR A 17 0.99 1.34 16.50
CA THR A 17 -0.02 1.57 17.54
C THR A 17 -1.41 1.74 16.92
N ALA A 18 -1.54 2.57 15.88
CA ALA A 18 -2.80 2.77 15.17
C ALA A 18 -3.31 1.48 14.52
N TYR A 19 -2.43 0.72 13.88
CA TYR A 19 -2.77 -0.58 13.30
C TYR A 19 -3.26 -1.57 14.38
N THR A 20 -2.52 -1.70 15.48
CA THR A 20 -2.88 -2.58 16.60
C THR A 20 -4.23 -2.22 17.19
N ASN A 21 -4.50 -0.93 17.43
CA ASN A 21 -5.80 -0.46 17.94
C ASN A 21 -6.96 -0.76 16.98
N THR A 22 -6.68 -0.98 15.69
CA THR A 22 -7.69 -1.31 14.68
C THR A 22 -7.98 -2.82 14.65
N LEU A 23 -7.03 -3.67 15.06
CA LEU A 23 -7.16 -5.14 15.01
C LEU A 23 -8.42 -5.65 15.70
N ASP A 24 -8.73 -5.11 16.89
CA ASP A 24 -9.90 -5.48 17.68
C ASP A 24 -11.23 -5.15 16.97
N HIS A 25 -11.20 -4.30 15.93
CA HIS A 25 -12.35 -3.81 15.18
C HIS A 25 -12.38 -4.25 13.70
N GLN A 26 -11.41 -5.04 13.23
CA GLN A 26 -11.34 -5.50 11.83
C GLN A 26 -12.50 -6.41 11.41
N HIS A 27 -13.31 -6.89 12.35
CA HIS A 27 -14.50 -7.69 12.09
C HIS A 27 -15.70 -6.86 11.60
N LEU A 28 -15.65 -5.53 11.70
CA LEU A 28 -16.70 -4.65 11.22
C LEU A 28 -16.64 -4.53 9.70
N ALA A 29 -17.75 -4.84 9.04
CA ALA A 29 -17.82 -4.72 7.59
C ALA A 29 -17.85 -3.23 7.19
N LEU A 30 -17.17 -2.89 6.09
CA LEU A 30 -17.00 -1.50 5.67
C LEU A 30 -18.36 -0.79 5.40
N ASN A 31 -19.34 -1.53 4.89
CA ASN A 31 -20.71 -1.03 4.71
C ASN A 31 -21.40 -0.65 6.03
N GLU A 32 -21.08 -1.33 7.13
CA GLU A 32 -21.60 -0.97 8.46
C GLU A 32 -20.95 0.31 8.98
N ILE A 33 -19.65 0.49 8.73
CA ILE A 33 -18.93 1.73 9.05
C ILE A 33 -19.51 2.90 8.26
N HIS A 34 -19.76 2.74 6.95
CA HIS A 34 -20.45 3.74 6.14
C HIS A 34 -21.83 4.09 6.72
N ARG A 35 -22.63 3.08 7.07
CA ARG A 35 -23.99 3.29 7.60
C ARG A 35 -23.98 4.06 8.92
N VAL A 36 -23.04 3.77 9.82
CA VAL A 36 -22.98 4.40 11.15
C VAL A 36 -22.39 5.80 11.10
N THR A 37 -21.42 6.04 10.22
CA THR A 37 -20.77 7.34 10.07
C THR A 37 -21.57 8.30 9.19
N GLY A 38 -22.40 7.78 8.28
CA GLY A 38 -23.17 8.58 7.32
C GLY A 38 -22.31 9.19 6.21
N HIS A 39 -21.06 8.75 6.05
CA HIS A 39 -20.17 9.22 4.98
C HIS A 39 -20.33 8.35 3.73
N ASP A 40 -20.48 8.98 2.58
CA ASP A 40 -20.50 8.29 1.28
C ASP A 40 -19.11 7.77 0.88
N GLN A 41 -18.05 8.44 1.33
CA GLN A 41 -16.67 8.05 1.11
C GLN A 41 -15.86 8.19 2.41
N LEU A 42 -15.26 7.09 2.87
CA LEU A 42 -14.44 7.05 4.09
C LEU A 42 -12.96 7.32 3.78
N PHE A 43 -12.51 6.93 2.60
CA PHE A 43 -11.14 7.13 2.13
C PHE A 43 -11.11 7.20 0.59
N ASP A 44 -10.11 7.89 0.06
CA ASP A 44 -9.87 8.06 -1.38
C ASP A 44 -8.73 7.18 -1.92
N THR A 45 -7.93 6.63 -1.02
CA THR A 45 -6.73 5.89 -1.32
C THR A 45 -6.76 4.55 -0.62
N MET A 46 -6.53 3.48 -1.37
CA MET A 46 -6.35 2.14 -0.83
C MET A 46 -4.87 1.74 -0.91
N PHE A 47 -4.30 1.25 0.19
CA PHE A 47 -2.97 0.67 0.22
C PHE A 47 -3.05 -0.80 0.63
N VAL A 48 -2.53 -1.69 -0.22
CA VAL A 48 -2.51 -3.14 0.02
C VAL A 48 -1.07 -3.60 0.09
N TYR A 49 -0.73 -4.32 1.16
CA TYR A 49 0.53 -5.03 1.28
C TYR A 49 0.24 -6.54 1.28
N GLU A 50 0.74 -7.24 0.27
CA GLU A 50 0.57 -8.69 0.19
C GLU A 50 1.67 -9.38 1.01
N ASN A 51 1.30 -9.99 2.14
CA ASN A 51 2.25 -10.68 3.04
C ASN A 51 2.68 -12.08 2.58
N TYR A 52 2.39 -12.46 1.32
CA TYR A 52 2.69 -13.79 0.82
C TYR A 52 3.55 -13.69 -0.43
N PRO A 53 4.67 -14.40 -0.52
CA PRO A 53 5.26 -14.65 -1.82
C PRO A 53 4.22 -15.43 -2.62
N ILE A 54 3.78 -14.88 -3.74
CA ILE A 54 3.26 -15.73 -4.81
C ILE A 54 4.43 -16.64 -5.12
N ASP A 55 4.35 -17.91 -4.70
CA ASP A 55 5.40 -18.89 -4.87
C ASP A 55 5.51 -19.21 -6.38
N THR A 56 6.19 -18.34 -7.11
CA THR A 56 6.48 -18.51 -8.53
C THR A 56 7.46 -19.65 -8.76
N ALA A 57 8.18 -20.10 -7.71
CA ALA A 57 9.08 -21.25 -7.77
C ALA A 57 8.30 -22.58 -7.85
N GLY A 58 7.14 -22.68 -7.20
CA GLY A 58 6.26 -23.86 -7.27
C GLY A 58 5.52 -24.07 -8.61
N LEU A 59 5.50 -23.07 -9.49
CA LEU A 59 4.75 -23.09 -10.76
C LEU A 59 5.61 -23.40 -12.00
N SER A 60 6.93 -23.57 -11.82
CA SER A 60 7.89 -23.80 -12.92
C SER A 60 7.91 -25.25 -13.46
N GLY A 61 6.94 -26.10 -13.07
CA GLY A 61 6.89 -27.53 -13.40
C GLY A 61 5.82 -27.94 -14.41
N ILE A 62 5.05 -27.01 -14.97
CA ILE A 62 4.03 -27.32 -15.99
C ILE A 62 4.49 -26.65 -17.28
N ASP A 63 4.79 -27.47 -18.28
CA ASP A 63 5.32 -27.08 -19.58
C ASP A 63 4.66 -25.80 -20.14
N GLU A 64 5.52 -24.85 -20.51
CA GLU A 64 5.26 -23.77 -21.47
C GLU A 64 4.33 -22.61 -21.03
N LEU A 65 4.16 -22.35 -19.73
CA LEU A 65 3.46 -21.16 -19.24
C LEU A 65 4.26 -20.40 -18.16
N THR A 66 5.04 -19.40 -18.58
CA THR A 66 5.59 -18.40 -17.66
C THR A 66 4.49 -17.42 -17.29
N ILE A 67 4.04 -17.44 -16.03
CA ILE A 67 3.12 -16.42 -15.50
C ILE A 67 3.93 -15.12 -15.34
N ASN A 68 3.83 -14.23 -16.33
CA ASN A 68 4.56 -12.96 -16.37
C ASN A 68 3.97 -11.87 -15.45
N GLY A 69 2.98 -12.22 -14.61
CA GLY A 69 2.38 -11.32 -13.63
C GLY A 69 0.97 -11.77 -13.24
N PHE A 70 0.68 -11.72 -11.94
CA PHE A 70 -0.69 -11.87 -11.44
C PHE A 70 -1.36 -10.50 -11.50
N SER A 71 -2.34 -10.32 -12.40
CA SER A 71 -3.21 -9.15 -12.37
C SER A 71 -4.54 -9.51 -11.72
N ASN A 72 -4.66 -9.35 -10.39
CA ASN A 72 -5.98 -9.12 -9.82
C ASN A 72 -6.45 -7.75 -10.31
N ARG A 73 -7.62 -7.71 -10.95
CA ARG A 73 -8.32 -6.48 -11.34
C ARG A 73 -9.58 -6.44 -10.51
N GLU A 74 -9.43 -6.19 -9.22
CA GLU A 74 -10.54 -5.76 -8.39
C GLU A 74 -10.96 -4.40 -8.92
N TYR A 75 -12.24 -4.27 -9.30
CA TYR A 75 -12.83 -2.97 -9.58
C TYR A 75 -12.88 -2.18 -8.28
N ASN A 76 -11.75 -1.56 -7.95
CA ASN A 76 -11.60 -0.74 -6.76
C ASN A 76 -12.34 0.57 -6.98
N HIS A 77 -13.31 0.87 -6.12
CA HIS A 77 -14.08 2.10 -6.14
C HIS A 77 -13.26 3.30 -5.61
N TYR A 78 -11.94 3.17 -5.53
CA TYR A 78 -11.01 4.16 -4.97
C TYR A 78 -10.23 4.83 -6.10
N PRO A 79 -10.25 6.18 -6.20
CA PRO A 79 -9.53 6.92 -7.23
C PRO A 79 -8.02 6.65 -7.30
N LEU A 80 -7.42 6.18 -6.20
CA LEU A 80 -6.04 5.74 -6.15
C LEU A 80 -5.92 4.44 -5.35
N SER A 81 -5.27 3.44 -5.92
CA SER A 81 -4.93 2.19 -5.24
C SER A 81 -3.45 1.87 -5.44
N VAL A 82 -2.74 1.57 -4.35
CA VAL A 82 -1.32 1.22 -4.35
C VAL A 82 -1.17 -0.16 -3.74
N GLN A 83 -0.53 -1.07 -4.47
CA GLN A 83 -0.24 -2.41 -4.02
C GLN A 83 1.26 -2.61 -3.95
N ALA A 84 1.75 -2.98 -2.77
CA ALA A 84 3.14 -3.38 -2.55
C ALA A 84 3.23 -4.91 -2.56
N VAL A 85 4.00 -5.41 -3.53
CA VAL A 85 4.19 -6.84 -3.78
C VAL A 85 5.61 -7.23 -3.33
N PRO A 86 5.76 -8.21 -2.43
CA PRO A 86 7.07 -8.66 -1.99
C PRO A 86 7.79 -9.45 -3.10
N GLY A 87 9.11 -9.36 -3.13
CA GLY A 87 9.97 -10.03 -4.10
C GLY A 87 11.45 -9.82 -3.77
N HIS A 88 12.33 -10.15 -4.70
CA HIS A 88 13.76 -9.85 -4.55
C HIS A 88 14.02 -8.34 -4.42
N GLU A 89 13.13 -7.54 -5.04
CA GLU A 89 12.91 -6.11 -4.82
C GLU A 89 11.41 -5.90 -4.55
N ILE A 90 11.04 -4.84 -3.82
CA ILE A 90 9.63 -4.49 -3.60
C ILE A 90 9.04 -3.91 -4.89
N GLY A 91 8.03 -4.58 -5.43
CA GLY A 91 7.24 -4.06 -6.55
C GLY A 91 6.12 -3.15 -6.06
N LEU A 92 5.93 -1.99 -6.70
CA LEU A 92 4.77 -1.12 -6.47
C LEU A 92 3.90 -1.10 -7.72
N ARG A 93 2.66 -1.56 -7.59
CA ARG A 93 1.61 -1.41 -8.61
C ARG A 93 0.69 -0.27 -8.19
N VAL A 94 0.47 0.67 -9.10
CA VAL A 94 -0.41 1.81 -8.87
C VAL A 94 -1.52 1.82 -9.91
N GLU A 95 -2.75 1.83 -9.42
CA GLU A 95 -3.96 1.97 -10.23
C GLU A 95 -4.63 3.27 -9.85
N PHE A 96 -5.11 4.00 -10.85
CA PHE A 96 -5.72 5.30 -10.61
C PHE A 96 -6.83 5.59 -11.63
N ASP A 97 -7.77 6.42 -11.21
CA ASP A 97 -8.82 6.94 -12.06
C ASP A 97 -8.27 8.07 -12.95
N HIS A 98 -8.33 7.88 -14.27
CA HIS A 98 -7.86 8.84 -15.26
C HIS A 98 -8.71 10.13 -15.32
N ASP A 99 -9.95 10.09 -14.84
CA ASP A 99 -10.80 11.27 -14.75
C ASP A 99 -10.40 12.18 -13.57
N VAL A 100 -9.71 11.61 -12.57
CA VAL A 100 -9.25 12.32 -11.37
C VAL A 100 -7.75 12.67 -11.47
N PHE A 101 -6.93 11.76 -12.00
CA PHE A 101 -5.47 11.91 -12.06
C PHE A 101 -4.91 11.78 -13.47
N ALA A 102 -4.03 12.71 -13.84
CA ALA A 102 -3.18 12.54 -15.00
C ALA A 102 -2.01 11.60 -14.68
N ALA A 103 -1.59 10.79 -15.66
CA ALA A 103 -0.46 9.87 -15.50
C ALA A 103 0.82 10.56 -14.98
N ALA A 104 1.13 11.76 -15.48
CA ALA A 104 2.29 12.53 -15.04
C ALA A 104 2.21 12.99 -13.55
N GLN A 105 1.01 13.09 -12.98
CA GLN A 105 0.85 13.37 -11.54
C GLN A 105 1.17 12.13 -10.71
N ILE A 106 0.69 10.97 -11.16
CA ILE A 106 0.95 9.69 -10.50
C ILE A 106 2.43 9.32 -10.59
N GLU A 107 3.08 9.52 -11.74
CA GLU A 107 4.54 9.31 -11.87
C GLU A 107 5.33 10.15 -10.86
N LYS A 108 4.98 11.44 -10.70
CA LYS A 108 5.62 12.32 -9.71
C LYS A 108 5.33 11.86 -8.28
N LEU A 109 4.13 11.36 -8.00
CA LEU A 109 3.76 10.83 -6.69
C LEU A 109 4.58 9.59 -6.35
N VAL A 110 4.68 8.63 -7.27
CA VAL A 110 5.46 7.40 -7.09
C VAL A 110 6.94 7.70 -6.89
N GLU A 111 7.49 8.63 -7.67
CA GLU A 111 8.90 9.02 -7.52
C GLU A 111 9.16 9.71 -6.17
N ARG A 112 8.23 10.54 -5.67
CA ARG A 112 8.33 11.12 -4.32
C ARG A 112 8.24 10.05 -3.24
N PHE A 113 7.30 9.10 -3.38
CA PHE A 113 7.15 8.00 -2.43
C PHE A 113 8.41 7.14 -2.36
N ARG A 114 8.99 6.80 -3.51
CA ARG A 114 10.27 6.09 -3.59
C ARG A 114 11.39 6.84 -2.87
N ARG A 115 11.51 8.16 -3.06
CA ARG A 115 12.52 8.97 -2.35
C ARG A 115 12.32 8.97 -0.84
N VAL A 116 11.07 9.04 -0.38
CA VAL A 116 10.76 8.96 1.06
C VAL A 116 11.19 7.61 1.62
N LEU A 117 10.85 6.50 0.94
CA LEU A 117 11.26 5.16 1.37
C LEU A 117 12.79 5.02 1.46
N VAL A 118 13.52 5.52 0.47
CA VAL A 118 15.00 5.52 0.47
C VAL A 118 15.57 6.37 1.62
N ALA A 119 15.00 7.55 1.86
CA ALA A 119 15.43 8.41 2.95
C ALA A 119 15.17 7.76 4.31
N MET A 120 14.02 7.11 4.49
CA MET A 120 13.67 6.39 5.71
C MET A 120 14.67 5.26 6.01
N THR A 121 15.17 4.55 5.00
CA THR A 121 16.16 3.49 5.20
C THR A 121 17.55 4.02 5.56
N ALA A 122 17.92 5.20 5.07
CA ALA A 122 19.23 5.80 5.34
C ALA A 122 19.35 6.34 6.77
N ASP A 123 18.27 6.91 7.33
CA ASP A 123 18.22 7.43 8.72
C ASP A 123 18.34 6.30 9.76
N VAL A 124 17.83 5.10 9.45
CA VAL A 124 17.95 3.92 10.33
C VAL A 124 19.41 3.43 10.45
N GLU A 125 20.24 3.65 9.42
CA GLU A 125 21.67 3.30 9.46
C GLU A 125 22.52 4.30 10.26
N GLU A 126 22.11 5.57 10.35
CA GLU A 126 22.84 6.60 11.11
C GLU A 126 22.58 6.55 12.63
N GLN A 127 21.54 5.84 13.08
CA GLN A 127 21.17 5.71 14.50
C GLN A 127 21.58 4.37 15.14
N SER A 128 22.33 3.52 14.43
CA SER A 128 22.81 2.20 14.91
C SER A 128 24.26 2.21 15.40
#